data_AF-A0A7S2UVU0-F1
#
_entry.id   AF-A0A7S2UVU0-F1
#
_cell.length_a   1.000
_cell.length_b   1.000
_cell.length_c   1.000
_cell.angle_alpha   90.00
_cell.angle_beta   90.00
_cell.angle_gamma   90.00
#
_symmetry.space_group_name_H-M   'P 1'
#
loop_
_entity.id
_entity.type
_entity.pdbx_description
1 polymer ?
#
loop_
_entity_poly.entity_id
_entity_poly.type
_entity_poly.pdbx_seq_one_letter_code
_entity_poly.pdbx_strand_id
1 'polypeptide(L)'
;GDCKSSDLTDNDNGVVAWDEAVAFYTGSLEGVDGKGNGNLLYSLADKRCANFGTCTGDVGNSNAISGTSAVNERVMNLFREGQVNLHNGDCGHVEEVKGAIVDQMTIPLVQGTLRYLYKADPKGANEGNKARAELWAFAAAILPRVDKCDAGVATMLRENSYIGNDPMKDGFKTVKEALEKTYSCLGFKCSDVGGIVDGGAGQYVSGMEPCVDDQESSGGSGGLAEWAFVTIIVCAVLFCLGLCCTAFFFRSSRRYKAKFEQFKENGTMDTV
;
A
#
# COMPACT_ATOMS: atom_id res chain seq x y z
N GLY A 1 23.12 12.24 -12.59
CA GLY A 1 23.67 10.89 -12.46
C GLY A 1 23.58 10.20 -13.80
N ASP A 2 24.44 9.20 -13.98
CA ASP A 2 24.94 8.69 -15.28
C ASP A 2 23.84 8.21 -16.23
N CYS A 3 22.69 7.83 -15.69
CA CYS A 3 21.48 7.53 -16.47
C CYS A 3 21.12 8.68 -17.44
N LYS A 4 21.16 9.94 -16.97
CA LYS A 4 20.81 11.12 -17.77
C LYS A 4 21.90 11.53 -18.78
N SER A 5 23.14 11.07 -18.61
CA SER A 5 24.23 11.32 -19.57
C SER A 5 24.31 10.25 -20.65
N SER A 6 23.38 9.28 -20.67
CA SER A 6 23.37 8.14 -21.61
C SER A 6 24.66 7.31 -21.59
N ASP A 7 25.45 7.44 -20.53
CA ASP A 7 26.63 6.62 -20.28
C ASP A 7 26.22 5.43 -19.40
N LEU A 8 25.34 4.59 -19.95
CA LEU A 8 24.85 3.39 -19.29
C LEU A 8 25.91 2.27 -19.26
N THR A 9 27.08 2.51 -19.84
CA THR A 9 28.23 1.60 -19.87
C THR A 9 29.33 1.98 -18.88
N ASP A 10 29.30 3.20 -18.33
CA ASP A 10 30.05 3.57 -17.12
C ASP A 10 29.40 2.92 -15.89
N ASN A 11 29.51 1.60 -15.85
CA ASN A 11 29.00 0.74 -14.79
C ASN A 11 29.75 0.93 -13.46
N ASP A 12 30.78 1.79 -13.42
CA ASP A 12 31.60 2.00 -12.24
C ASP A 12 30.98 3.00 -11.25
N ASN A 13 30.04 3.86 -11.68
CA ASN A 13 29.48 4.92 -10.82
C ASN A 13 27.96 4.77 -10.56
N GLY A 14 27.14 4.58 -11.59
CA GLY A 14 25.67 4.57 -11.45
C GLY A 14 25.07 3.26 -10.92
N VAL A 15 25.52 2.11 -11.43
CA VAL A 15 25.11 0.77 -10.94
C VAL A 15 25.68 0.52 -9.55
N VAL A 16 26.93 0.95 -9.32
CA VAL A 16 27.56 0.96 -7.99
C VAL A 16 26.72 1.76 -6.99
N ALA A 17 26.24 2.95 -7.35
CA ALA A 17 25.40 3.75 -6.44
C ALA A 17 24.05 3.07 -6.09
N TRP A 18 23.45 2.31 -7.01
CA TRP A 18 22.20 1.59 -6.73
C TRP A 18 22.44 0.39 -5.80
N ASP A 19 23.45 -0.42 -6.09
CA ASP A 19 23.81 -1.56 -5.25
C ASP A 19 24.31 -1.10 -3.86
N GLU A 20 25.04 0.02 -3.79
CA GLU A 20 25.41 0.69 -2.54
C GLU A 20 24.18 1.12 -1.73
N ALA A 21 23.15 1.67 -2.38
CA ALA A 21 21.91 2.05 -1.70
C ALA A 21 21.22 0.82 -1.09
N VAL A 22 21.19 -0.31 -1.79
CA VAL A 22 20.69 -1.59 -1.25
C VAL A 22 21.52 -2.02 -0.04
N ALA A 23 22.85 -1.93 -0.14
CA ALA A 23 23.76 -2.28 0.96
C ALA A 23 23.61 -1.37 2.19
N PHE A 24 23.39 -0.07 2.02
CA PHE A 24 23.16 0.88 3.12
C PHE A 24 21.77 0.74 3.74
N TYR A 25 20.77 0.29 2.97
CA TYR A 25 19.46 -0.02 3.52
C TYR A 25 19.49 -1.28 4.39
N THR A 26 20.08 -2.35 3.86
CA THR A 26 20.14 -3.68 4.48
C THR A 26 21.17 -3.76 5.58
N GLY A 27 22.44 -3.52 5.25
CA GLY A 27 23.57 -3.72 6.14
C GLY A 27 24.05 -5.18 6.16
N SER A 28 25.34 -5.37 6.43
CA SER A 28 26.00 -6.67 6.33
C SER A 28 25.60 -7.69 7.41
N LEU A 29 24.93 -7.24 8.48
CA LEU A 29 24.58 -8.07 9.63
C LEU A 29 23.19 -8.73 9.54
N GLU A 30 22.41 -8.43 8.49
CA GLU A 30 21.09 -9.06 8.26
C GLU A 30 21.18 -10.53 7.80
N GLY A 31 22.36 -10.98 7.40
CA GLY A 31 22.56 -12.33 6.86
C GLY A 31 21.98 -12.49 5.45
N VAL A 32 21.91 -13.73 4.98
CA VAL A 32 21.48 -14.05 3.60
C VAL A 32 19.96 -14.06 3.41
N ASP A 33 19.21 -14.17 4.51
CA ASP A 33 17.75 -14.31 4.51
C ASP A 33 17.03 -13.13 5.19
N GLY A 34 17.77 -12.08 5.56
CA GLY A 34 17.20 -10.89 6.21
C GLY A 34 16.75 -11.12 7.65
N LYS A 35 17.19 -12.20 8.31
CA LYS A 35 16.78 -12.56 9.69
C LYS A 35 17.88 -12.37 10.72
N GLY A 36 18.97 -11.72 10.34
CA GLY A 36 20.10 -11.41 11.20
C GLY A 36 19.82 -10.29 12.21
N ASN A 37 20.85 -9.92 12.95
CA ASN A 37 20.80 -8.85 13.94
C ASN A 37 21.36 -7.56 13.36
N GLY A 38 20.73 -7.05 12.31
CA GLY A 38 21.15 -5.81 11.67
C GLY A 38 20.99 -4.56 12.52
N ASN A 39 21.63 -3.49 12.05
CA ASN A 39 21.66 -2.17 12.70
C ASN A 39 21.18 -1.03 11.80
N LEU A 40 20.86 -1.30 10.53
CA LEU A 40 20.43 -0.30 9.56
C LEU A 40 18.91 -0.29 9.41
N LEU A 41 18.41 0.39 8.37
CA LEU A 41 16.97 0.61 8.21
C LEU A 41 16.17 -0.68 8.05
N TYR A 42 16.76 -1.72 7.45
CA TYR A 42 16.10 -3.02 7.33
C TYR A 42 15.71 -3.61 8.69
N SER A 43 16.68 -3.83 9.60
CA SER A 43 16.39 -4.28 10.97
C SER A 43 15.50 -3.29 11.74
N LEU A 44 15.68 -1.98 11.52
CA LEU A 44 14.80 -1.00 12.15
C LEU A 44 13.34 -1.20 11.71
N ALA A 45 13.08 -1.41 10.42
CA ALA A 45 11.75 -1.64 9.88
C ALA A 45 11.11 -2.90 10.49
N ASP A 46 11.85 -4.00 10.62
CA ASP A 46 11.33 -5.21 11.27
C ASP A 46 11.07 -5.00 12.77
N LYS A 47 11.97 -4.30 13.46
CA LYS A 47 11.78 -3.94 14.87
C LYS A 47 10.57 -3.04 15.09
N ARG A 48 10.24 -2.15 14.14
CA ARG A 48 9.07 -1.27 14.23
C ARG A 48 7.81 -1.99 13.80
N CYS A 49 7.84 -2.82 12.76
CA CYS A 49 6.65 -3.54 12.33
C CYS A 49 6.06 -4.38 13.47
N ALA A 50 6.90 -4.99 14.30
CA ALA A 50 6.47 -5.78 15.45
C ALA A 50 5.76 -4.94 16.51
N ASN A 51 6.13 -3.66 16.63
CA ASN A 51 5.48 -2.72 17.54
C ASN A 51 4.20 -2.12 16.96
N PHE A 52 4.03 -2.14 15.62
CA PHE A 52 2.96 -1.43 14.92
C PHE A 52 1.92 -2.34 14.24
N GLY A 53 2.14 -3.66 14.27
CA GLY A 53 1.30 -4.62 13.55
C GLY A 53 1.49 -4.56 12.03
N THR A 54 2.67 -4.21 11.54
CA THR A 54 2.91 -4.08 10.09
C THR A 54 3.91 -5.10 9.53
N CYS A 55 4.11 -6.23 10.23
CA CYS A 55 4.98 -7.32 9.76
C CYS A 55 4.29 -8.22 8.75
N THR A 56 3.73 -7.64 7.69
CA THR A 56 2.90 -8.36 6.72
C THR A 56 3.65 -8.73 5.44
N GLY A 57 4.99 -8.60 5.42
CA GLY A 57 5.78 -8.85 4.22
C GLY A 57 5.86 -10.32 3.82
N ASP A 58 5.85 -11.22 4.82
CA ASP A 58 5.90 -12.68 4.61
C ASP A 58 4.57 -13.38 4.84
N VAL A 59 3.58 -12.65 5.38
CA VAL A 59 2.34 -13.22 5.91
C VAL A 59 1.15 -12.49 5.32
N GLY A 60 0.25 -13.26 4.68
CA GLY A 60 -1.02 -12.75 4.14
C GLY A 60 -2.06 -12.35 5.20
N ASN A 61 -1.62 -11.97 6.41
CA ASN A 61 -2.49 -11.55 7.50
C ASN A 61 -2.28 -10.07 7.80
N SER A 62 -3.37 -9.33 7.94
CA SER A 62 -3.39 -7.98 8.49
C SER A 62 -2.91 -7.96 9.95
N ASN A 63 -2.23 -6.90 10.37
CA ASN A 63 -1.85 -6.68 11.77
C ASN A 63 -0.80 -7.65 12.35
N ALA A 64 0.00 -8.30 11.50
CA ALA A 64 1.04 -9.22 11.96
C ALA A 64 2.16 -8.50 12.75
N ILE A 65 2.63 -9.14 13.83
CA ILE A 65 3.62 -8.58 14.79
C ILE A 65 4.97 -9.31 14.77
N SER A 66 5.17 -10.22 13.83
CA SER A 66 6.42 -10.96 13.64
C SER A 66 6.61 -11.31 12.16
N GLY A 67 7.86 -11.55 11.77
CA GLY A 67 8.24 -11.74 10.36
C GLY A 67 8.77 -10.46 9.73
N THR A 68 8.88 -10.46 8.40
CA THR A 68 9.38 -9.31 7.64
C THR A 68 8.36 -8.17 7.60
N SER A 69 8.84 -6.95 7.79
CA SER A 69 8.05 -5.73 7.65
C SER A 69 7.52 -5.55 6.23
N ALA A 70 6.30 -5.03 6.11
CA ALA A 70 5.75 -4.62 4.82
C ALA A 70 6.64 -3.58 4.11
N VAL A 71 7.31 -2.73 4.91
CA VAL A 71 8.29 -1.75 4.41
C VAL A 71 9.47 -2.44 3.74
N ASN A 72 10.09 -3.44 4.38
CA ASN A 72 11.21 -4.19 3.78
C ASN A 72 10.79 -4.86 2.48
N GLU A 73 9.64 -5.52 2.45
CA GLU A 73 9.13 -6.15 1.23
C GLU A 73 8.97 -5.13 0.10
N ARG A 74 8.33 -3.98 0.37
CA ARG A 74 8.12 -2.92 -0.61
C ARG A 74 9.41 -2.26 -1.07
N VAL A 75 10.33 -1.94 -0.17
CA VAL A 75 11.62 -1.35 -0.52
C VAL A 75 12.44 -2.30 -1.39
N MET A 76 12.48 -3.60 -1.07
CA MET A 76 13.20 -4.58 -1.89
C MET A 76 12.52 -4.80 -3.26
N ASN A 77 11.20 -4.69 -3.35
CA ASN A 77 10.48 -4.65 -4.63
C ASN A 77 10.88 -3.42 -5.47
N LEU A 78 10.90 -2.23 -4.85
CA LEU A 78 11.30 -0.98 -5.50
C LEU A 78 12.77 -0.99 -5.94
N PHE A 79 13.67 -1.57 -5.15
CA PHE A 79 15.07 -1.73 -5.58
C PHE A 79 15.21 -2.60 -6.84
N ARG A 80 14.45 -3.70 -6.93
CA ARG A 80 14.40 -4.53 -8.14
C ARG A 80 13.80 -3.79 -9.32
N GLU A 81 12.74 -3.02 -9.09
CA GLU A 81 12.11 -2.19 -10.12
C GLU A 81 13.09 -1.13 -10.66
N GLY A 82 13.78 -0.40 -9.79
CA GLY A 82 14.75 0.61 -10.23
C GLY A 82 15.95 -0.01 -10.96
N GLN A 83 16.39 -1.21 -10.57
CA GLN A 83 17.42 -1.95 -11.32
C GLN A 83 16.97 -2.25 -12.76
N VAL A 84 15.73 -2.72 -12.96
CA VAL A 84 15.16 -2.97 -14.30
C VAL A 84 15.09 -1.68 -15.12
N ASN A 85 14.65 -0.58 -14.50
CA ASN A 85 14.54 0.70 -15.20
C ASN A 85 15.91 1.29 -15.56
N LEU A 86 16.91 1.15 -14.68
CA LEU A 86 18.29 1.52 -14.98
C LEU A 86 18.83 0.72 -16.17
N HIS A 87 18.62 -0.60 -16.20
CA HIS A 87 19.02 -1.45 -17.32
C HIS A 87 18.35 -1.05 -18.64
N ASN A 88 17.11 -0.57 -18.59
CA ASN A 88 16.37 -0.11 -19.76
C ASN A 88 16.66 1.35 -20.14
N GLY A 89 17.45 2.08 -19.36
CA GLY A 89 17.71 3.50 -19.56
C GLY A 89 16.54 4.44 -19.25
N ASP A 90 15.52 3.98 -18.50
CA ASP A 90 14.36 4.79 -18.11
C ASP A 90 14.63 5.63 -16.86
N CYS A 91 15.39 6.71 -17.06
CA CYS A 91 15.81 7.57 -15.97
C CYS A 91 14.67 8.37 -15.34
N GLY A 92 13.54 8.55 -16.04
CA GLY A 92 12.36 9.22 -15.48
C GLY A 92 11.75 8.35 -14.40
N HIS A 93 11.51 7.08 -14.73
CA HIS A 93 10.94 6.12 -13.80
C HIS A 93 11.88 5.80 -12.63
N VAL A 94 13.21 5.77 -12.84
CA VAL A 94 14.18 5.60 -11.73
C VAL A 94 14.07 6.71 -10.69
N GLU A 95 13.83 7.96 -11.10
CA GLU A 95 13.66 9.08 -10.17
C GLU A 95 12.38 8.93 -9.34
N GLU A 96 11.30 8.41 -9.94
CA GLU A 96 10.04 8.10 -9.25
C GLU A 96 10.22 6.96 -8.24
N VAL A 97 10.86 5.86 -8.66
CA VAL A 97 11.18 4.72 -7.78
C VAL A 97 12.05 5.14 -6.60
N LYS A 98 13.06 5.98 -6.83
CA LYS A 98 13.88 6.55 -5.74
C LYS A 98 13.02 7.34 -4.75
N GLY A 99 12.07 8.15 -5.25
CA GLY A 99 11.12 8.86 -4.41
C GLY A 99 10.31 7.90 -3.52
N ALA A 100 9.73 6.88 -4.13
CA ALA A 100 8.97 5.85 -3.42
C ALA A 100 9.81 5.09 -2.37
N ILE A 101 11.09 4.82 -2.65
CA ILE A 101 12.01 4.20 -1.67
C ILE A 101 12.19 5.12 -0.46
N VAL A 102 12.44 6.42 -0.67
CA VAL A 102 12.58 7.40 0.43
C VAL A 102 11.29 7.50 1.24
N ASP A 103 10.13 7.44 0.59
CA ASP A 103 8.83 7.44 1.27
C ASP A 103 8.65 6.22 2.17
N GLN A 104 9.01 5.03 1.67
CA GLN A 104 8.98 3.80 2.47
C GLN A 104 10.01 3.81 3.63
N MET A 105 11.24 4.28 3.39
CA MET A 105 12.25 4.51 4.44
C MET A 105 11.77 5.53 5.50
N THR A 106 10.80 6.36 5.12
CA THR A 106 9.97 7.25 5.95
C THR A 106 9.37 6.57 7.18
N ILE A 107 8.64 5.51 6.88
CA ILE A 107 7.68 4.85 7.76
C ILE A 107 8.32 4.39 9.07
N PRO A 108 9.45 3.64 9.09
CA PRO A 108 10.02 3.17 10.35
C PRO A 108 10.55 4.32 11.24
N LEU A 109 10.92 5.45 10.65
CA LEU A 109 11.29 6.65 11.41
C LEU A 109 10.07 7.30 12.06
N VAL A 110 8.94 7.39 11.34
CA VAL A 110 7.65 7.85 11.89
C VAL A 110 7.16 6.92 12.99
N GLN A 111 7.19 5.60 12.76
CA GLN A 111 6.87 4.60 13.78
C GLN A 111 7.76 4.75 15.03
N GLY A 112 9.05 4.99 14.84
CA GLY A 112 9.97 5.35 15.92
C GLY A 112 9.51 6.59 16.69
N THR A 113 9.22 7.69 15.99
CA THR A 113 8.71 8.93 16.59
C THR A 113 7.44 8.67 17.40
N LEU A 114 6.41 8.04 16.80
CA LEU A 114 5.14 7.74 17.47
C LEU A 114 5.34 6.93 18.76
N ARG A 115 6.15 5.88 18.69
CA ARG A 115 6.47 5.03 19.85
C ARG A 115 7.05 5.83 20.99
N TYR A 116 7.93 6.78 20.68
CA TYR A 116 8.59 7.59 21.68
C TYR A 116 7.82 8.83 22.09
N LEU A 117 6.85 9.32 21.31
CA LEU A 117 5.86 10.29 21.78
C LEU A 117 5.10 9.70 22.98
N TYR A 118 4.58 8.47 22.83
CA TYR A 118 3.88 7.78 23.92
C TYR A 118 4.79 7.49 25.12
N LYS A 119 6.02 7.02 24.88
CA LYS A 119 6.93 6.64 25.97
C LYS A 119 7.53 7.83 26.71
N ALA A 120 7.76 8.95 26.03
CA ALA A 120 8.31 10.15 26.65
C ALA A 120 7.24 11.00 27.36
N ASP A 121 5.96 10.80 27.06
CA ASP A 121 4.87 11.56 27.67
C ASP A 121 4.64 11.17 29.14
N PRO A 122 4.64 12.15 30.07
CA PRO A 122 4.24 11.92 31.47
C PRO A 122 2.83 11.34 31.66
N LYS A 123 1.91 11.57 30.71
CA LYS A 123 0.56 11.00 30.66
C LYS A 123 0.46 9.73 29.81
N GLY A 124 1.57 9.31 29.19
CA GLY A 124 1.73 8.05 28.47
C GLY A 124 2.44 7.02 29.33
N ALA A 125 3.50 6.39 28.81
CA ALA A 125 4.28 5.40 29.58
C ALA A 125 5.30 6.03 30.55
N ASN A 126 5.62 7.33 30.40
CA ASN A 126 6.50 8.08 31.28
C ASN A 126 7.87 7.39 31.56
N GLU A 127 8.56 6.95 30.51
CA GLU A 127 9.85 6.23 30.60
C GLU A 127 11.07 7.16 30.77
N GLY A 128 10.83 8.46 31.02
CA GLY A 128 11.86 9.43 31.41
C GLY A 128 12.87 9.78 30.29
N ASN A 129 14.08 10.16 30.71
CA ASN A 129 15.06 10.82 29.82
C ASN A 129 15.56 9.95 28.66
N LYS A 130 15.60 8.62 28.83
CA LYS A 130 15.97 7.71 27.73
C LYS A 130 14.96 7.80 26.59
N ALA A 131 13.66 7.70 26.91
CA ALA A 131 12.60 7.81 25.91
C ALA A 131 12.56 9.20 25.25
N ARG A 132 12.86 10.26 26.01
CA ARG A 132 12.99 11.62 25.44
C ARG A 132 14.14 11.75 24.45
N ALA A 133 15.29 11.15 24.74
CA ALA A 133 16.44 11.15 23.83
C ALA A 133 16.14 10.36 22.55
N GLU A 134 15.51 9.19 22.69
CA GLU A 134 15.08 8.38 21.55
C GLU A 134 14.00 9.09 20.72
N LEU A 135 13.05 9.78 21.37
CA LEU A 135 12.07 10.65 20.69
C LEU A 135 12.75 11.69 19.82
N TRP A 136 13.71 12.45 20.38
CA TRP A 136 14.41 13.48 19.62
C TRP A 136 15.17 12.89 18.42
N ALA A 137 15.84 11.75 18.60
CA ALA A 137 16.59 11.11 17.53
C ALA A 137 15.70 10.74 16.33
N PHE A 138 14.52 10.17 16.57
CA PHE A 138 13.57 9.85 15.49
C PHE A 138 12.89 11.09 14.92
N ALA A 139 12.43 12.00 15.77
CA ALA A 139 11.74 13.21 15.32
C ALA A 139 12.64 14.08 14.44
N ALA A 140 13.89 14.31 14.86
CA ALA A 140 14.86 15.10 14.11
C ALA A 140 15.11 14.57 12.69
N ALA A 141 15.06 13.25 12.50
CA ALA A 141 15.27 12.62 11.19
C ALA A 141 14.13 12.91 10.21
N ILE A 142 12.89 13.09 10.70
CA ILE A 142 11.71 13.31 9.84
C ILE A 142 11.31 14.78 9.73
N LEU A 143 11.80 15.66 10.63
CA LEU A 143 11.42 17.07 10.67
C LEU A 143 11.47 17.79 9.32
N PRO A 144 12.53 17.66 8.48
CA PRO A 144 12.57 18.36 7.19
C PRO A 144 11.48 17.90 6.20
N ARG A 145 11.12 16.62 6.24
CA ARG A 145 10.05 16.06 5.38
C ARG A 145 8.67 16.48 5.90
N VAL A 146 8.48 16.48 7.21
CA VAL A 146 7.25 17.00 7.83
C VAL A 146 7.10 18.49 7.56
N ASP A 147 8.16 19.29 7.67
CA ASP A 147 8.15 20.74 7.43
C ASP A 147 7.77 21.10 5.99
N LYS A 148 8.28 20.33 5.03
CA LYS A 148 7.88 20.44 3.62
C LYS A 148 6.37 20.21 3.41
N CYS A 149 5.75 19.34 4.20
CA CYS A 149 4.32 19.05 4.11
C CYS A 149 3.46 20.03 4.92
N ASP A 150 3.88 20.31 6.16
CA ASP A 150 3.23 21.24 7.07
C ASP A 150 4.24 21.77 8.12
N ALA A 151 4.67 23.02 7.95
CA ALA A 151 5.62 23.68 8.85
C ALA A 151 5.07 23.86 10.28
N GLY A 152 3.75 23.95 10.44
CA GLY A 152 3.10 24.04 11.75
C GLY A 152 3.21 22.72 12.51
N VAL A 153 2.95 21.60 11.83
CA VAL A 153 3.14 20.25 12.39
C VAL A 153 4.62 20.00 12.71
N ALA A 154 5.56 20.41 11.85
CA ALA A 154 6.99 20.28 12.14
C ALA A 154 7.42 21.10 13.37
N THR A 155 6.89 22.31 13.51
CA THR A 155 7.12 23.15 14.70
C THR A 155 6.60 22.47 15.96
N MET A 156 5.34 22.00 15.95
CA MET A 156 4.75 21.26 17.08
C MET A 156 5.55 20.01 17.44
N LEU A 157 5.93 19.21 16.44
CA LEU A 157 6.74 18.01 16.65
C LEU A 157 8.09 18.37 17.29
N ARG A 158 8.79 19.40 16.79
CA ARG A 158 10.06 19.85 17.34
C ARG A 158 9.91 20.32 18.79
N GLU A 159 8.90 21.13 19.08
CA GLU A 159 8.70 21.69 20.42
C GLU A 159 8.40 20.61 21.47
N ASN A 160 7.72 19.53 21.09
CA ASN A 160 7.42 18.41 21.98
C ASN A 160 8.54 17.36 22.08
N SER A 161 9.39 17.25 21.06
CA SER A 161 10.43 16.22 20.97
C SER A 161 11.83 16.68 21.38
N TYR A 162 12.13 17.98 21.28
CA TYR A 162 13.47 18.48 21.55
C TYR A 162 13.89 18.25 23.01
N ILE A 163 15.06 17.63 23.21
CA ILE A 163 15.51 17.16 24.54
C ILE A 163 15.67 18.28 25.58
N GLY A 164 15.90 19.52 25.12
CA GLY A 164 16.03 20.69 25.99
C GLY A 164 14.70 21.27 26.50
N ASN A 165 13.56 20.86 25.94
CA ASN A 165 12.24 21.34 26.33
C ASN A 165 11.59 20.40 27.36
N ASP A 166 10.58 20.90 28.06
CA ASP A 166 9.68 20.05 28.84
C ASP A 166 9.03 19.00 27.93
N PRO A 167 9.00 17.72 28.33
CA PRO A 167 8.51 16.66 27.47
C PRO A 167 7.03 16.81 27.20
N MET A 168 6.64 16.65 25.93
CA MET A 168 5.26 16.40 25.53
C MET A 168 4.24 17.42 26.08
N LYS A 169 4.57 18.72 25.97
CA LYS A 169 3.69 19.83 26.43
C LYS A 169 2.25 19.73 25.89
N ASP A 170 2.10 19.27 24.64
CA ASP A 170 0.80 19.15 23.97
C ASP A 170 0.18 17.75 24.13
N GLY A 171 0.95 16.80 24.65
CA GLY A 171 0.58 15.40 24.81
C GLY A 171 0.70 14.55 23.54
N PHE A 172 0.95 13.26 23.72
CA PHE A 172 1.27 12.33 22.63
C PHE A 172 0.13 12.19 21.62
N LYS A 173 -1.12 12.24 22.07
CA LYS A 173 -2.30 12.12 21.19
C LYS A 173 -2.37 13.30 20.22
N THR A 174 -2.25 14.52 20.73
CA THR A 174 -2.27 15.75 19.93
C THR A 174 -1.15 15.75 18.88
N VAL A 175 0.07 15.40 19.29
CA VAL A 175 1.22 15.39 18.37
C VAL A 175 1.11 14.25 17.35
N LYS A 176 0.61 13.07 17.76
CA LYS A 176 0.30 11.95 16.86
C LYS A 176 -0.71 12.37 15.80
N GLU A 177 -1.87 12.88 16.20
CA GLU A 177 -2.94 13.30 15.29
C GLU A 177 -2.48 14.39 14.30
N ALA A 178 -1.63 15.32 14.76
CA ALA A 178 -1.02 16.32 13.90
C ALA A 178 -0.06 15.69 12.87
N LEU A 179 0.78 14.74 13.30
CA LEU A 179 1.73 14.05 12.43
C LEU A 179 1.01 13.17 11.40
N GLU A 180 -0.05 12.47 11.78
CA GLU A 180 -0.85 11.60 10.90
C GLU A 180 -1.47 12.36 9.72
N LYS A 181 -1.85 13.63 9.91
CA LYS A 181 -2.37 14.49 8.82
C LYS A 181 -1.36 14.77 7.71
N THR A 182 -0.07 14.51 7.95
CA THR A 182 0.99 14.73 6.95
C THR A 182 1.27 13.49 6.09
N TYR A 183 0.69 12.33 6.40
CA TYR A 183 1.05 11.04 5.78
C TYR A 183 0.82 11.01 4.28
N SER A 184 -0.31 11.54 3.80
CA SER A 184 -0.61 11.61 2.36
C SER A 184 0.44 12.40 1.59
N CYS A 185 0.90 13.53 2.13
CA CYS A 185 2.00 14.32 1.55
C CYS A 185 3.36 13.62 1.66
N LEU A 186 3.58 12.85 2.72
CA LEU A 186 4.80 12.05 2.93
C LEU A 186 4.86 10.78 2.07
N GLY A 187 3.79 10.45 1.33
CA GLY A 187 3.75 9.37 0.35
C GLY A 187 3.30 8.01 0.89
N PHE A 188 2.64 7.96 2.05
CA PHE A 188 2.15 6.70 2.63
C PHE A 188 0.82 6.85 3.37
N LYS A 189 0.19 5.72 3.65
CA LYS A 189 -1.14 5.63 4.26
C LYS A 189 -1.08 5.34 5.76
N CYS A 190 -2.17 5.59 6.45
CA CYS A 190 -2.36 5.15 7.84
C CYS A 190 -2.11 3.65 8.01
N SER A 191 -2.57 2.82 7.06
CA SER A 191 -2.35 1.38 7.08
C SER A 191 -0.88 0.96 6.93
N ASP A 192 -0.05 1.81 6.31
CA ASP A 192 1.38 1.51 6.15
C ASP A 192 2.15 1.77 7.46
N VAL A 193 1.67 2.72 8.29
CA VAL A 193 2.27 3.05 9.59
C VAL A 193 1.75 2.14 10.71
N GLY A 194 0.45 1.84 10.72
CA GLY A 194 -0.19 1.04 11.78
C GLY A 194 -0.36 1.78 13.10
N GLY A 195 -0.47 1.04 14.20
CA GLY A 195 -0.70 1.58 15.54
C GLY A 195 0.04 0.76 16.60
N ILE A 196 0.36 1.35 17.76
CA ILE A 196 1.19 0.68 18.76
C ILE A 196 0.43 -0.47 19.40
N VAL A 197 0.95 -1.68 19.21
CA VAL A 197 0.33 -2.91 19.71
C VAL A 197 0.50 -3.06 21.22
N ASP A 198 -0.57 -3.51 21.90
CA ASP A 198 -0.62 -3.84 23.33
C ASP A 198 -1.14 -5.28 23.53
N GLY A 199 -0.24 -6.24 23.75
CA GLY A 199 -0.61 -7.62 24.10
C GLY A 199 -0.91 -8.58 22.95
N GLY A 200 -1.13 -8.10 21.71
CA GLY A 200 -1.32 -8.98 20.54
C GLY A 200 -1.85 -8.28 19.29
N ALA A 201 -1.81 -8.95 18.14
CA ALA A 201 -2.26 -8.39 16.85
C ALA A 201 -3.68 -7.79 16.93
N GLY A 202 -3.82 -6.53 16.50
CA GLY A 202 -5.11 -5.81 16.50
C GLY A 202 -5.54 -5.25 17.85
N GLN A 203 -4.73 -5.39 18.91
CA GLN A 203 -4.93 -4.73 20.19
C GLN A 203 -3.94 -3.58 20.29
N TYR A 204 -4.41 -2.36 20.58
CA TYR A 204 -3.59 -1.16 20.55
C TYR A 204 -3.57 -0.43 21.89
N VAL A 205 -2.46 0.24 22.17
CA VAL A 205 -2.36 1.19 23.28
C VAL A 205 -3.36 2.33 23.06
N SER A 206 -4.09 2.72 24.11
CA SER A 206 -5.13 3.75 24.02
C SER A 206 -4.59 5.08 23.49
N GLY A 207 -5.18 5.58 22.40
CA GLY A 207 -4.74 6.79 21.70
C GLY A 207 -3.56 6.59 20.75
N MET A 208 -3.11 5.35 20.56
CA MET A 208 -2.07 4.96 19.61
C MET A 208 -2.60 3.97 18.56
N GLU A 209 -3.93 3.92 18.39
CA GLU A 209 -4.59 3.17 17.32
C GLU A 209 -4.18 3.73 15.94
N PRO A 210 -4.18 2.90 14.88
CA PRO A 210 -3.96 3.39 13.53
C PRO A 210 -4.97 4.48 13.17
N CYS A 211 -4.53 5.53 12.48
CA CYS A 211 -5.46 6.47 11.86
C CYS A 211 -6.25 5.80 10.73
N VAL A 212 -7.25 6.52 10.22
CA VAL A 212 -7.95 6.17 8.99
C VAL A 212 -7.59 7.19 7.93
N ASP A 213 -7.22 6.73 6.74
CA ASP A 213 -7.06 7.63 5.62
C ASP A 213 -8.42 8.24 5.30
N ASP A 214 -8.45 9.54 5.01
CA ASP A 214 -9.65 10.17 4.48
C ASP A 214 -10.09 9.36 3.26
N GLN A 215 -11.34 8.90 3.27
CA GLN A 215 -11.93 8.31 2.08
C GLN A 215 -11.91 9.42 1.03
N GLU A 216 -10.97 9.36 0.09
CA GLU A 216 -11.12 10.11 -1.14
C GLU A 216 -12.52 9.79 -1.63
N SER A 217 -13.36 10.82 -1.67
CA SER A 217 -14.61 10.78 -2.39
C SER A 217 -14.25 10.61 -3.85
N SER A 218 -13.90 9.38 -4.23
CA SER A 218 -13.88 8.94 -5.60
C SER A 218 -15.29 9.22 -6.10
N GLY A 219 -15.40 10.25 -6.94
CA GLY A 219 -16.63 10.54 -7.65
C GLY A 219 -17.08 9.24 -8.30
N GLY A 220 -18.17 8.69 -7.77
CA GLY A 220 -18.62 7.35 -8.11
C GLY A 220 -18.87 7.24 -9.60
N SER A 221 -17.95 6.60 -10.32
CA SER A 221 -18.31 5.88 -11.53
C SER A 221 -19.10 4.67 -11.06
N GLY A 222 -20.43 4.80 -11.11
CA GLY A 222 -21.38 3.82 -10.58
C GLY A 222 -21.06 2.39 -11.01
N GLY A 223 -20.45 1.64 -10.09
CA GLY A 223 -20.46 0.19 -10.15
C GLY A 223 -21.91 -0.24 -10.00
N LEU A 224 -22.45 -0.89 -11.03
CA LEU A 224 -23.76 -1.51 -10.95
C LEU A 224 -23.71 -2.54 -9.81
N ALA A 225 -24.61 -2.38 -8.84
CA ALA A 225 -24.70 -3.26 -7.66
C ALA A 225 -24.73 -4.73 -8.08
N GLU A 226 -24.18 -5.63 -7.25
CA GLU A 226 -24.02 -7.05 -7.59
C GLU A 226 -25.30 -7.75 -8.09
N TRP A 227 -26.47 -7.30 -7.62
CA TRP A 227 -27.78 -7.79 -8.10
C TRP A 227 -28.08 -7.46 -9.57
N ALA A 228 -27.46 -6.43 -10.13
CA ALA A 228 -27.59 -6.04 -11.53
C ALA A 228 -26.96 -7.08 -12.46
N PHE A 229 -25.83 -7.69 -12.09
CA PHE A 229 -25.22 -8.76 -12.88
C PHE A 229 -26.11 -10.00 -12.95
N VAL A 230 -26.71 -10.39 -11.82
CA VAL A 230 -27.66 -11.51 -11.77
C VAL A 230 -28.87 -11.23 -12.66
N THR A 231 -29.40 -10.00 -12.62
CA THR A 231 -30.55 -9.59 -13.43
C THR A 231 -30.22 -9.61 -14.94
N ILE A 232 -29.05 -9.09 -15.34
CA ILE A 232 -28.62 -9.09 -16.75
C ILE A 232 -28.47 -10.52 -17.28
N ILE A 233 -27.85 -11.42 -16.50
CA ILE A 233 -27.69 -12.83 -16.89
C ILE A 233 -29.05 -13.51 -17.07
N VAL A 234 -29.99 -13.31 -16.13
CA VAL A 234 -31.34 -13.87 -16.24
C VAL A 234 -32.07 -13.34 -17.48
N CYS A 235 -32.00 -12.04 -17.74
CA CYS A 235 -32.60 -11.44 -18.94
C CYS A 235 -31.97 -11.98 -20.24
N ALA A 236 -30.65 -12.15 -20.29
CA ALA A 236 -29.95 -12.70 -21.45
C ALA A 236 -30.36 -14.16 -21.72
N VAL A 237 -30.46 -14.99 -20.66
CA VAL A 237 -30.91 -16.38 -20.78
C VAL A 237 -32.36 -16.45 -21.28
N LEU A 238 -33.26 -15.64 -20.73
CA LEU A 238 -34.66 -15.59 -21.18
C LEU A 238 -34.80 -15.12 -22.64
N PHE A 239 -33.99 -14.13 -23.04
CA PHE A 239 -33.97 -13.66 -24.43
C PHE A 239 -33.46 -14.73 -25.38
N CYS A 240 -32.38 -15.43 -25.04
CA CYS A 240 -31.85 -16.55 -25.81
C CYS A 240 -32.86 -17.70 -25.94
N LEU A 241 -33.56 -18.05 -24.86
CA LEU A 241 -34.63 -19.05 -24.89
C LEU A 241 -35.80 -18.60 -25.79
N GLY A 242 -36.19 -17.32 -25.74
CA GLY A 242 -37.20 -16.75 -26.63
C GLY A 242 -36.81 -16.81 -28.10
N LEU A 243 -35.57 -16.48 -28.44
CA LEU A 243 -35.04 -16.60 -29.80
C LEU A 243 -34.99 -18.07 -30.27
N CYS A 244 -34.59 -19.00 -29.41
CA CYS A 244 -34.62 -20.42 -29.72
C CYS A 244 -36.04 -20.94 -29.98
N CYS A 245 -37.02 -20.52 -29.17
CA CYS A 245 -38.42 -20.89 -29.34
C CYS A 245 -39.01 -20.34 -30.65
N THR A 246 -38.73 -19.08 -30.98
CA THR A 246 -39.19 -18.48 -32.26
C THR A 246 -38.53 -19.15 -33.46
N ALA A 247 -37.23 -19.43 -33.42
CA ALA A 247 -36.53 -20.17 -34.46
C ALA A 247 -37.10 -21.60 -34.64
N PHE A 248 -37.41 -22.30 -33.53
CA PHE A 248 -38.07 -23.60 -33.58
C PHE A 248 -39.46 -23.53 -34.22
N PHE A 249 -40.27 -22.51 -33.88
CA PHE A 249 -41.59 -22.30 -34.45
C PHE A 249 -41.56 -21.93 -35.94
N PHE A 250 -40.58 -21.13 -36.36
CA PHE A 250 -40.33 -20.84 -37.77
C PHE A 250 -39.87 -22.09 -38.53
N ARG A 251 -39.04 -22.95 -37.91
CA ARG A 251 -38.62 -24.21 -38.54
C ARG A 251 -39.77 -25.22 -38.63
N SER A 252 -40.62 -25.32 -37.61
CA SER A 252 -41.78 -26.21 -37.63
C SER A 252 -42.80 -25.74 -38.67
N SER A 253 -43.13 -24.45 -38.72
CA SER A 253 -44.07 -23.90 -39.71
C SER A 253 -43.61 -24.10 -41.16
N ARG A 254 -42.30 -24.00 -41.46
CA ARG A 254 -41.75 -24.36 -42.78
C ARG A 254 -41.95 -25.84 -43.11
N ARG A 255 -41.78 -26.74 -42.13
CA ARG A 255 -42.04 -28.18 -42.32
C ARG A 255 -43.53 -28.47 -42.55
N TYR A 256 -44.42 -27.74 -41.88
CA TYR A 256 -45.87 -27.86 -42.11
C TYR A 256 -46.27 -27.33 -43.50
N LYS A 257 -45.70 -26.23 -43.97
CA LYS A 257 -45.93 -25.74 -45.34
C LYS A 257 -45.47 -26.73 -46.41
N ALA A 258 -44.27 -27.29 -46.28
CA ALA A 258 -43.77 -28.30 -47.22
C ALA A 258 -44.66 -29.56 -47.26
N LYS A 259 -45.18 -30.00 -46.11
CA LYS A 259 -46.15 -31.10 -46.06
C LYS A 259 -47.49 -30.73 -46.70
N PHE A 260 -47.97 -29.51 -46.51
CA PHE A 260 -49.23 -29.03 -47.10
C PHE A 260 -49.14 -28.94 -48.63
N GLU A 261 -48.00 -28.49 -49.17
CA GLU A 261 -47.77 -28.46 -50.63
C GLU A 261 -47.72 -29.88 -51.23
N GLN A 262 -47.05 -30.84 -50.57
CA GLN A 262 -47.09 -32.26 -50.97
C GLN A 262 -48.51 -32.85 -50.95
N PHE A 263 -49.34 -32.48 -49.97
CA PHE A 263 -50.75 -32.89 -49.93
C PHE A 263 -51.58 -32.29 -51.07
N LYS A 264 -51.24 -31.08 -51.52
CA LYS A 264 -51.93 -30.40 -52.63
C LYS A 264 -51.59 -31.03 -53.99
N GLU A 265 -50.34 -31.44 -54.18
CA GLU A 265 -49.89 -32.18 -55.37
C GLU A 265 -50.51 -33.59 -55.43
N ASN A 266 -50.55 -34.33 -54.31
CA ASN A 266 -51.15 -35.67 -54.28
C ASN A 266 -52.69 -35.65 -54.29
N GLY A 267 -53.33 -34.53 -53.97
CA GLY A 267 -54.80 -34.38 -53.98
C GLY A 267 -55.39 -33.88 -55.30
N THR A 268 -54.55 -33.60 -56.32
CA THR A 268 -55.00 -33.12 -57.65
C THR A 268 -54.91 -34.18 -58.74
N MET A 269 -54.55 -35.42 -58.40
CA MET A 269 -54.48 -36.55 -59.33
C MET A 269 -55.78 -37.38 -59.28
N ASP A 270 -56.90 -36.74 -59.61
CA ASP A 270 -58.18 -37.37 -59.96
C ASP A 270 -59.07 -36.32 -60.65
N THR A 271 -58.77 -36.02 -61.91
CA THR A 271 -59.77 -35.62 -62.92
C THR A 271 -59.13 -35.60 -64.31
N VAL A 272 -59.71 -36.44 -65.17
CA VAL A 272 -59.48 -36.71 -66.60
C VAL A 272 -58.37 -37.71 -66.92
#